data_AF-A0A929AZS8-F1
#
_entry.id   AF-A0A929AZS8-F1
#
_cell.length_a   1.000
_cell.length_b   1.000
_cell.length_c   1.000
_cell.angle_alpha   90.00
_cell.angle_beta   90.00
_cell.angle_gamma   90.00
#
_symmetry.space_group_name_H-M   'P 1'
#
loop_
_entity.id
_entity.type
_entity.pdbx_description
1 polymer ?
#
loop_
_entity_poly.entity_id
_entity_poly.type
_entity_poly.pdbx_seq_one_letter_code
_entity_poly.pdbx_strand_id
1 'polypeptide(L)'
;MLLNPARTSTSCHKCLHIGNRSGKRFSCVNPVCLWKGDSDRNGAENLATLGRTLATPGGSGLACKLVFGDVSYFQLSLLSDDLGLLKS
;
A
#
# COMPACT_ATOMS: atom_id res chain seq x y z
N MET A 1 8.24 -3.44 -17.63
CA MET A 1 7.09 -3.99 -16.89
C MET A 1 6.61 -2.90 -15.94
N LEU A 2 5.33 -2.52 -15.98
CA LEU A 2 4.76 -1.47 -15.14
C LEU A 2 4.05 -2.10 -13.94
N LEU A 3 4.32 -1.61 -12.74
CA LEU A 3 3.63 -2.08 -11.54
C LEU A 3 2.18 -1.58 -11.53
N ASN A 4 1.21 -2.46 -11.27
CA ASN A 4 -0.19 -2.05 -11.10
C ASN A 4 -0.36 -1.34 -9.73
N PRO A 5 -0.86 -0.10 -9.67
CA PRO A 5 -1.06 0.65 -8.43
C PRO A 5 -1.88 -0.09 -7.37
N ALA A 6 -2.88 -0.88 -7.79
CA ALA A 6 -3.74 -1.63 -6.87
C ALA A 6 -3.03 -2.83 -6.21
N ARG A 7 -1.80 -3.16 -6.64
CA ARG A 7 -1.07 -4.37 -6.19
C ARG A 7 0.26 -4.04 -5.50
N THR A 8 0.44 -2.81 -5.04
CA THR A 8 1.65 -2.36 -4.31
C THR A 8 1.92 -3.17 -3.03
N SER A 9 0.88 -3.65 -2.35
CA SER A 9 1.00 -4.45 -1.13
C SER A 9 1.23 -5.95 -1.38
N THR A 10 1.04 -6.42 -2.62
CA THR A 10 1.11 -7.85 -2.99
C THR A 10 2.16 -8.16 -4.04
N SER A 11 2.79 -7.15 -4.66
CA SER A 11 3.87 -7.32 -5.63
C SER A 11 5.23 -7.20 -4.96
N CYS A 12 6.25 -7.89 -5.47
CA CYS A 12 7.62 -7.78 -4.96
C CYS A 12 8.33 -6.58 -5.58
N HIS A 13 8.91 -5.70 -4.77
CA HIS A 13 9.64 -4.52 -5.29
C HIS A 13 10.90 -4.86 -6.11
N LYS A 14 11.44 -6.08 -5.96
CA LYS A 14 12.64 -6.52 -6.71
C LYS A 14 12.33 -6.97 -8.13
N CYS A 15 11.24 -7.71 -8.33
CA CYS A 15 10.96 -8.40 -9.59
C CYS A 15 9.52 -8.21 -10.11
N LEU A 16 8.69 -7.48 -9.39
CA LEU A 16 7.29 -7.15 -9.71
C LEU A 16 6.35 -8.36 -9.83
N HIS A 17 6.81 -9.58 -9.50
CA HIS A 17 5.93 -10.73 -9.33
C HIS A 17 5.12 -10.64 -8.05
N ILE A 18 3.94 -11.27 -8.05
CA ILE A 18 3.12 -11.42 -6.86
C ILE A 18 3.90 -12.19 -5.80
N GLY A 19 3.75 -11.79 -4.54
CA GLY A 19 4.23 -12.50 -3.38
C GLY A 19 3.11 -12.75 -2.38
N ASN A 20 3.45 -13.44 -1.30
CA ASN A 20 2.56 -13.64 -0.17
C ASN A 20 2.87 -12.60 0.92
N ARG A 21 1.82 -11.95 1.43
CA ARG A 21 1.90 -11.04 2.58
C ARG A 21 1.16 -11.66 3.75
N SER A 22 1.83 -11.74 4.90
CA SER A 22 1.24 -12.18 6.15
C SER A 22 1.69 -11.27 7.28
N GLY A 23 0.76 -10.42 7.75
CA GLY A 23 1.04 -9.37 8.72
C GLY A 23 2.14 -8.42 8.23
N LYS A 24 3.20 -8.27 9.04
CA LYS A 24 4.37 -7.42 8.76
C LYS A 24 5.40 -8.05 7.80
N ARG A 25 5.14 -9.26 7.31
CA ARG A 25 6.09 -10.01 6.47
C ARG A 25 5.59 -10.15 5.04
N PHE A 26 6.52 -10.07 4.10
CA PHE A 26 6.33 -10.34 2.69
C PHE A 26 7.32 -11.40 2.21
N SER A 27 6.86 -12.31 1.34
CA SER A 27 7.70 -13.27 0.63
C SER A 27 7.34 -13.33 -0.85
N CYS A 28 8.33 -13.14 -1.72
CA CYS A 28 8.14 -13.30 -3.16
C CYS A 28 8.01 -14.79 -3.51
N VAL A 29 7.01 -15.15 -4.34
CA VAL A 29 6.82 -16.53 -4.80
C VAL A 29 7.61 -16.86 -6.07
N ASN A 30 8.26 -15.87 -6.70
CA ASN A 30 9.10 -16.10 -7.86
C ASN A 30 10.35 -16.90 -7.45
N PRO A 31 10.56 -18.11 -8.00
CA PRO A 31 11.66 -19.00 -7.61
C PRO A 31 13.06 -18.43 -7.88
N VAL A 32 13.18 -17.44 -8.77
CA VAL A 32 14.46 -16.77 -9.07
C VAL A 32 14.75 -15.65 -8.08
N CYS A 33 13.73 -14.95 -7.61
CA CYS A 33 13.89 -13.77 -6.76
C CYS A 33 13.93 -14.14 -5.28
N LEU A 34 12.95 -14.92 -4.81
CA LEU A 34 12.82 -15.42 -3.43
C LEU A 34 12.99 -14.36 -2.32
N TRP A 35 12.85 -13.07 -2.64
CA TRP A 35 13.05 -11.99 -1.68
C TRP A 35 12.03 -12.08 -0.54
N LYS A 36 12.49 -11.89 0.70
CA LYS A 36 11.66 -11.89 1.91
C LYS A 36 12.04 -10.71 2.78
N GLY A 37 11.07 -10.11 3.44
CA GLY A 37 11.34 -8.99 4.34
C GLY A 37 10.09 -8.34 4.90
N ASP A 38 10.27 -7.13 5.40
CA ASP A 38 9.18 -6.30 5.92
C ASP A 38 8.20 -5.90 4.81
N SER A 39 6.90 -6.06 5.08
CA SER A 39 5.84 -5.78 4.10
C SER A 39 5.68 -4.31 3.79
N ASP A 40 5.88 -3.45 4.79
CA ASP A 40 5.65 -2.01 4.67
C ASP A 40 6.82 -1.39 3.89
N ARG A 41 8.05 -1.85 4.13
CA ARG A 41 9.21 -1.52 3.28
C ARG A 41 9.01 -1.97 1.83
N ASN A 42 8.53 -3.19 1.61
CA ASN A 42 8.24 -3.67 0.24
C ASN A 42 7.18 -2.80 -0.45
N GLY A 43 6.11 -2.45 0.27
CA GLY A 43 5.05 -1.57 -0.24
C GLY A 43 5.55 -0.16 -0.56
N ALA A 44 6.40 0.42 0.29
CA ALA A 44 6.98 1.74 0.08
C ALA A 44 7.86 1.79 -1.18
N GLU A 45 8.72 0.80 -1.40
CA GLU A 45 9.59 0.71 -2.59
C GLU A 45 8.77 0.54 -3.88
N ASN A 46 7.68 -0.23 -3.82
CA ASN A 46 6.72 -0.36 -4.90
C ASN A 46 6.06 0.99 -5.24
N LEU A 47 5.61 1.74 -4.24
CA LEU A 47 5.04 3.08 -4.43
C LEU A 47 6.07 4.06 -5.00
N ALA A 48 7.31 4.06 -4.51
CA ALA A 48 8.38 4.91 -5.03
C ALA A 48 8.68 4.62 -6.51
N THR A 49 8.60 3.35 -6.92
CA THR A 49 8.77 2.94 -8.32
C THR A 49 7.61 3.42 -9.19
N LEU A 50 6.37 3.31 -8.71
CA LEU A 50 5.19 3.89 -9.35
C LEU A 50 5.29 5.41 -9.47
N GLY A 51 5.64 6.11 -8.39
CA GLY A 51 5.79 7.56 -8.37
C GLY A 51 6.84 8.06 -9.36
N ARG A 52 7.99 7.39 -9.47
CA ARG A 52 8.99 7.66 -10.52
C ARG A 52 8.42 7.50 -11.93
N THR A 53 7.51 6.56 -12.13
CA THR A 53 6.87 6.33 -13.43
C THR A 53 5.76 7.34 -13.72
N LEU A 54 5.09 7.88 -12.70
CA LEU A 54 4.06 8.92 -12.86
C LEU A 54 4.65 10.34 -12.94
N ALA A 55 5.89 10.53 -12.50
CA ALA A 55 6.61 11.81 -12.59
C ALA A 55 7.05 12.15 -14.03
N THR A 56 6.87 11.26 -14.99
CA THR A 56 6.90 11.62 -16.43
C THR A 56 5.63 12.39 -16.78
N PRO A 57 5.66 13.45 -17.61
CA PRO A 57 4.47 14.23 -17.92
C PRO A 57 3.35 13.31 -18.44
N GLY A 58 2.32 13.15 -17.62
CA GLY A 58 1.15 12.32 -17.89
C GLY A 58 -0.11 13.18 -18.05
N GLY A 59 -1.04 12.72 -18.90
CA GLY A 59 -2.36 13.35 -19.06
C GLY A 59 -3.28 13.14 -17.84
N SER A 60 -4.47 13.73 -17.87
CA SER A 60 -5.46 13.78 -16.77
C SER A 60 -6.17 12.45 -16.42
N GLY A 61 -5.65 11.32 -16.89
CA GLY A 61 -6.28 10.00 -16.71
C GLY A 61 -6.05 9.42 -15.31
N LEU A 62 -7.13 9.03 -14.63
CA LEU A 62 -7.07 8.28 -13.38
C LEU A 62 -6.93 6.78 -13.67
N ALA A 63 -6.16 6.06 -12.84
CA ALA A 63 -5.99 4.60 -12.97
C ALA A 63 -7.28 3.80 -12.68
N CYS A 64 -8.27 4.44 -12.04
CA CYS A 64 -9.59 3.87 -11.77
C CYS A 64 -10.67 4.95 -11.87
N LYS A 65 -11.92 4.51 -12.10
CA LYS A 65 -13.09 5.39 -12.10
C LYS A 65 -13.41 5.82 -10.67
N LEU A 66 -13.53 7.13 -10.43
CA LEU A 66 -14.04 7.64 -9.17
C LEU A 66 -15.54 7.34 -9.06
N VAL A 67 -15.95 6.79 -7.92
CA VAL A 67 -17.34 6.70 -7.51
C VAL A 67 -17.51 7.72 -6.38
N PHE A 68 -18.39 8.70 -6.57
CA PHE A 68 -18.71 9.65 -5.50
C PHE A 68 -19.65 8.97 -4.52
N GLY A 69 -19.22 8.85 -3.27
CA GLY A 69 -20.04 8.42 -2.14
C GLY A 69 -19.74 9.31 -0.96
N ASP A 70 -20.73 9.52 -0.09
CA ASP A 70 -20.55 10.30 1.12
C ASP A 70 -19.65 9.54 2.10
N VAL A 71 -18.46 10.10 2.39
CA VAL A 71 -17.54 9.55 3.39
C VAL A 71 -17.78 10.29 4.70
N SER A 72 -18.45 9.62 5.65
CA SER A 72 -18.52 10.10 7.03
C SER A 72 -17.26 9.66 7.78
N TYR A 73 -16.46 10.62 8.22
CA TYR A 73 -15.32 10.35 9.09
C TYR A 73 -15.78 10.38 10.54
N PHE A 74 -15.60 9.29 11.27
CA PHE A 74 -15.69 9.30 12.73
C PHE A 74 -14.30 9.58 13.29
N GLN A 75 -14.12 10.72 13.96
CA GLN A 75 -12.92 10.99 14.73
C GLN A 75 -12.98 10.12 15.98
N LEU A 76 -12.29 8.97 15.99
CA LEU A 76 -11.99 8.29 17.25
C LEU A 76 -11.08 9.21 18.04
N SER A 77 -11.65 9.82 19.08
CA SER A 77 -10.96 10.58 20.12
C SER A 77 -9.67 9.85 20.51
N LEU A 78 -8.53 10.45 20.21
CA LEU A 78 -7.21 9.92 20.55
C LEU A 78 -6.94 9.85 22.07
N LEU A 79 -7.94 10.09 22.95
CA LEU A 79 -7.75 10.25 24.40
C LEU A 79 -8.93 9.92 25.33
N SER A 80 -10.12 9.46 24.90
CA SER A 80 -11.22 9.23 25.85
C SER A 80 -12.14 8.10 25.42
N ASP A 81 -12.37 7.15 26.33
CA ASP A 81 -13.38 6.10 26.24
C ASP A 81 -14.74 6.59 26.76
N ASP A 82 -15.83 5.93 26.33
CA ASP A 82 -17.22 6.23 26.75
C ASP A 82 -17.51 5.93 28.24
N LEU A 83 -16.49 5.54 29.02
CA LEU A 83 -16.52 5.50 30.49
C LEU A 83 -15.95 6.78 31.14
N GLY A 84 -15.43 7.72 30.35
CA GLY A 84 -15.10 9.07 30.80
C GLY A 84 -14.00 9.16 31.86
N LEU A 85 -13.08 8.19 31.94
CA LEU A 85 -11.97 8.23 32.91
C LEU A 85 -10.63 8.48 32.23
N LEU A 86 -9.92 9.52 32.72
CA LEU A 86 -8.56 9.85 32.31
C LEU A 86 -7.63 8.66 32.56
N LYS A 87 -6.85 8.28 31.53
CA LYS A 87 -5.75 7.34 31.71
C LYS A 87 -4.65 8.01 32.52
N SER A 88 -4.38 7.45 33.70
CA SER A 88 -3.18 7.66 34.50
C SER A 88 -1.92 7.24 33.77
#